data_AF-A0A936UP37-F1
#
_entry.id   AF-A0A936UP37-F1
#
_cell.length_a   1.000
_cell.length_b   1.000
_cell.length_c   1.000
_cell.angle_alpha   90.00
_cell.angle_beta   90.00
_cell.angle_gamma   90.00
#
_symmetry.space_group_name_H-M   'P 1'
#
loop_
_entity.id
_entity.type
_entity.pdbx_description
1 polymer ?
#
loop_
_entity_poly.entity_id
_entity_poly.type
_entity_poly.pdbx_seq_one_letter_code
_entity_poly.pdbx_strand_id
1 'polypeptide(L)'
;MENAELISLWKAQNGKLEQTLAINQFLLKEIIDQRAQRSLNALIKLKTAGIVAFALFLLLLGYALVHAISHYSSAWNYFIISLSVIAVVNAKGFADYIKHLAWANNINYNGSVIEIQQQLARLQLSIIKHAKGMCLQFPFYTTFYLSNAWFPQDVGVGYIIFQVLLTGSFTYLSYWLYKMHKPENLGKKWFRNMIAGSGGGSVLKAMNFYEEMEAFKKE
;
A
#
# COMPACT_ATOMS: atom_id res chain seq x y z
N MET A 1 20.94 48.15 -43.18
CA MET A 1 21.76 46.96 -42.93
C MET A 1 21.77 46.60 -41.45
N GLU A 2 22.06 47.54 -40.52
CA GLU A 2 22.00 47.32 -39.06
C GLU A 2 20.72 46.65 -38.54
N ASN A 3 19.56 47.06 -39.03
CA ASN A 3 18.28 46.51 -38.56
C ASN A 3 18.11 45.02 -38.92
N ALA A 4 18.63 44.59 -40.07
CA ALA A 4 18.57 43.19 -40.49
C ALA A 4 19.55 42.32 -39.66
N GLU A 5 20.72 42.86 -39.32
CA GLU A 5 21.69 42.19 -38.45
C GLU A 5 21.16 42.04 -37.02
N LEU A 6 20.57 43.09 -36.43
CA LEU A 6 19.93 43.02 -35.10
C LEU A 6 18.81 41.97 -35.04
N ILE A 7 17.95 41.91 -36.06
CA ILE A 7 16.89 40.90 -36.15
C ILE A 7 17.49 39.49 -36.25
N SER A 8 18.57 39.31 -37.01
CA SER A 8 19.23 38.00 -37.14
C SER A 8 19.88 37.55 -35.83
N LEU A 9 20.51 38.47 -35.10
CA LEU A 9 21.14 38.22 -33.81
C LEU A 9 20.07 37.86 -32.75
N TRP A 10 18.97 38.59 -32.73
CA TRP A 10 17.84 38.33 -31.83
C TRP A 10 17.21 36.96 -32.10
N LYS A 11 16.99 36.59 -33.36
CA LYS A 11 16.50 35.25 -33.73
C LYS A 11 17.46 34.13 -33.32
N ALA A 12 18.76 34.32 -33.51
CA ALA A 12 19.77 33.34 -33.11
C ALA A 12 19.82 33.15 -31.58
N GLN A 13 19.71 34.25 -30.82
CA GLN A 13 19.61 34.20 -29.36
C GLN A 13 18.33 33.52 -28.90
N ASN A 14 17.18 33.86 -29.50
CA ASN A 14 15.90 33.22 -29.17
C ASN A 14 15.93 31.72 -29.45
N GLY A 15 16.51 31.29 -30.58
CA GLY A 15 16.69 29.88 -30.89
C GLY A 15 17.57 29.14 -29.86
N LYS A 16 18.66 29.77 -29.39
CA LYS A 16 19.49 29.20 -28.31
C LYS A 16 18.73 29.11 -27.00
N LEU A 17 17.91 30.10 -26.67
CA LEU A 17 17.07 30.09 -25.46
C LEU A 17 16.04 28.96 -25.51
N GLU A 18 15.33 28.81 -26.63
CA GLU A 18 14.35 27.73 -26.83
C GLU A 18 15.02 26.35 -26.74
N GLN A 19 16.19 26.17 -27.37
CA GLN A 19 16.95 24.93 -27.30
C GLN A 19 17.40 24.61 -25.86
N THR A 20 17.90 25.62 -25.14
CA THR A 20 18.33 25.46 -23.75
C THR A 20 17.16 25.11 -22.85
N LEU A 21 16.01 25.76 -23.05
CA LEU A 21 14.78 25.47 -22.31
C LEU A 21 14.31 24.02 -22.55
N ALA A 22 14.30 23.56 -23.80
CA ALA A 22 13.91 22.20 -24.14
C ALA A 22 14.83 21.15 -23.50
N ILE A 23 16.15 21.38 -23.52
CA ILE A 23 17.13 20.51 -22.86
C ILE A 23 16.91 20.50 -21.34
N ASN A 24 16.70 21.67 -20.73
CA ASN A 24 16.47 21.77 -19.28
C ASN A 24 15.19 21.05 -18.85
N GLN A 25 14.11 21.15 -19.62
CA GLN A 25 12.87 20.42 -19.36
C GLN A 25 13.05 18.91 -19.46
N PHE A 26 13.83 18.45 -20.46
CA PHE A 26 14.16 17.04 -20.63
C PHE A 26 14.98 16.52 -19.44
N LEU A 27 16.06 17.21 -19.06
CA LEU A 27 16.91 16.85 -17.92
C LEU A 27 16.12 16.86 -16.61
N LEU A 28 15.24 17.84 -16.42
CA LEU A 28 14.37 17.90 -15.25
C LEU A 28 13.48 16.66 -15.17
N LYS A 29 12.83 16.28 -16.28
CA LYS A 29 12.02 15.06 -16.34
C LYS A 29 12.86 13.83 -15.97
N GLU A 30 14.03 13.68 -16.56
CA GLU A 30 14.91 12.53 -16.31
C GLU A 30 15.35 12.44 -14.84
N ILE A 31 15.69 13.57 -14.21
CA ILE A 31 16.01 13.62 -12.78
C ILE A 31 14.82 13.20 -11.93
N ILE A 32 13.61 13.66 -12.27
CA ILE A 32 12.38 13.32 -11.56
C ILE A 32 12.04 11.83 -11.72
N ASP A 33 12.17 11.28 -12.92
CA ASP A 33 11.98 9.85 -13.21
C ASP A 33 12.94 9.00 -12.37
N GLN A 34 14.23 9.37 -12.32
CA GLN A 34 15.21 8.68 -11.49
C GLN A 34 14.89 8.76 -9.99
N ARG A 35 14.42 9.91 -9.49
CA ARG A 35 14.01 10.07 -8.08
C ARG A 35 12.78 9.22 -7.76
N ALA A 36 11.79 9.21 -8.65
CA ALA A 36 10.60 8.38 -8.52
C ALA A 36 10.95 6.89 -8.50
N GLN A 37 11.80 6.45 -9.43
CA GLN A 37 12.29 5.07 -9.49
C GLN A 37 13.05 4.65 -8.23
N ARG A 38 13.93 5.51 -7.70
CA ARG A 38 14.63 5.25 -6.43
C ARG A 38 13.65 5.13 -5.25
N SER A 39 12.60 5.95 -5.22
CA SER A 39 11.55 5.86 -4.20
C SER A 39 10.79 4.53 -4.27
N LEU A 40 10.45 4.07 -5.48
CA LEU A 40 9.79 2.78 -5.68
C LEU A 40 10.71 1.58 -5.49
N ASN A 41 12.01 1.70 -5.72
CA ASN A 41 12.96 0.63 -5.41
C ASN A 41 12.96 0.29 -3.92
N ALA A 42 12.73 1.27 -3.03
CA ALA A 42 12.53 1.00 -1.61
C ALA A 42 11.25 0.19 -1.36
N LEU A 43 10.15 0.51 -2.05
CA LEU A 43 8.91 -0.29 -2.03
C LEU A 43 9.15 -1.71 -2.52
N ILE A 44 9.83 -1.87 -3.65
CA ILE A 44 10.15 -3.17 -4.27
C ILE A 44 10.92 -4.04 -3.27
N LYS A 45 11.99 -3.52 -2.66
CA LYS A 45 12.77 -4.24 -1.65
C LYS A 45 11.92 -4.68 -0.45
N LEU A 46 11.09 -3.76 0.07
CA LEU A 46 10.17 -4.06 1.17
C LEU A 46 9.17 -5.15 0.78
N LYS A 47 8.54 -5.05 -0.39
CA LYS A 47 7.55 -6.02 -0.88
C LYS A 47 8.17 -7.39 -1.16
N THR A 48 9.38 -7.44 -1.71
CA THR A 48 10.10 -8.70 -1.96
C THR A 48 10.44 -9.40 -0.65
N ALA A 49 11.00 -8.68 0.34
CA ALA A 49 11.24 -9.24 1.67
C ALA A 49 9.92 -9.67 2.35
N GLY A 50 8.88 -8.86 2.19
CA GLY A 50 7.54 -9.13 2.69
C GLY A 50 6.96 -10.42 2.11
N ILE A 51 7.07 -10.66 0.80
CA ILE A 51 6.57 -11.87 0.13
C ILE A 51 7.19 -13.13 0.72
N VAL A 52 8.50 -13.15 0.99
CA VAL A 52 9.17 -14.31 1.60
C VAL A 52 8.62 -14.57 3.00
N ALA A 53 8.53 -13.54 3.83
CA ALA A 53 7.97 -13.66 5.17
C ALA A 53 6.49 -14.11 5.14
N PHE A 54 5.70 -13.56 4.21
CA PHE A 54 4.29 -13.88 4.06
C PHE A 54 4.06 -15.31 3.57
N ALA A 55 4.92 -15.80 2.67
CA ALA A 55 4.86 -17.18 2.20
C ALA A 55 5.12 -18.17 3.36
N LEU A 56 6.14 -17.91 4.18
CA LEU A 56 6.40 -18.70 5.38
C LEU A 56 5.23 -18.66 6.37
N PHE A 57 4.64 -17.48 6.58
CA PHE A 57 3.48 -17.31 7.45
C PHE A 57 2.25 -18.07 6.93
N LEU A 58 1.97 -18.03 5.62
CA LEU A 58 0.89 -18.78 5.00
C LEU A 58 1.08 -20.29 5.08
N LEU A 59 2.32 -20.77 4.94
CA LEU A 59 2.64 -22.19 5.14
C LEU A 59 2.36 -22.63 6.58
N LEU A 60 2.76 -21.82 7.56
CA LEU A 60 2.49 -22.09 8.97
C LEU A 60 0.99 -22.09 9.27
N LEU A 61 0.25 -21.11 8.74
CA LEU A 61 -1.21 -21.04 8.83
C LEU A 61 -1.88 -22.27 8.21
N GLY A 62 -1.45 -22.66 7.02
CA GLY A 62 -1.97 -23.83 6.31
C GLY A 62 -1.71 -25.13 7.08
N TYR A 63 -0.50 -25.30 7.60
CA TYR A 63 -0.14 -26.44 8.45
C TYR A 63 -1.01 -26.50 9.71
N ALA A 64 -1.17 -25.38 10.41
CA ALA A 64 -2.00 -25.31 11.61
C ALA A 64 -3.47 -25.65 11.33
N LEU A 65 -4.03 -25.19 10.20
CA LEU A 65 -5.39 -25.54 9.76
C LEU A 65 -5.52 -27.03 9.44
N VAL A 66 -4.61 -27.59 8.65
CA VAL A 66 -4.63 -29.03 8.30
C VAL A 66 -4.47 -29.89 9.55
N HIS A 67 -3.62 -29.50 10.49
CA HIS A 67 -3.46 -30.21 11.76
C HIS A 67 -4.76 -30.18 12.58
N ALA A 68 -5.39 -29.01 12.73
CA ALA A 68 -6.64 -28.86 13.48
C ALA A 68 -7.81 -29.62 12.84
N ILE A 69 -7.87 -29.72 11.51
CA ILE A 69 -8.91 -30.46 10.79
C ILE A 69 -8.65 -31.98 10.84
N SER A 70 -7.40 -32.42 10.70
CA SER A 70 -7.06 -33.85 10.75
C SER A 70 -7.20 -34.47 12.14
N HIS A 71 -6.91 -33.69 13.20
CA HIS A 71 -7.07 -34.09 14.60
C HIS A 71 -8.30 -33.43 15.22
N TYR A 72 -9.40 -33.45 14.48
CA TYR A 72 -10.60 -32.72 14.84
C TYR A 72 -11.13 -33.08 16.23
N SER A 73 -11.39 -32.05 17.03
CA SER A 73 -12.20 -32.12 18.24
C SER A 73 -13.08 -30.89 18.29
N SER A 74 -14.27 -31.02 18.88
CA SER A 74 -15.25 -29.92 18.97
C SER A 74 -14.66 -28.65 19.62
N ALA A 75 -13.67 -28.80 20.50
CA ALA A 75 -12.96 -27.67 21.12
C ALA A 75 -12.24 -26.76 20.10
N TRP A 76 -11.93 -27.25 18.89
CA TRP A 76 -11.20 -26.53 17.84
C TRP A 76 -12.10 -25.71 16.91
N ASN A 77 -13.43 -25.73 17.08
CA ASN A 77 -14.34 -25.06 16.15
C ASN A 77 -14.04 -23.56 16.00
N TYR A 78 -13.84 -22.84 17.11
CA TYR A 78 -13.50 -21.41 17.09
C TYR A 78 -12.13 -21.15 16.45
N PHE A 79 -11.15 -22.00 16.74
CA PHE A 79 -9.83 -21.95 16.13
C PHE A 79 -9.92 -22.12 14.61
N ILE A 80 -10.59 -23.17 14.13
CA ILE A 80 -10.72 -23.48 12.70
C ILE A 80 -11.42 -22.34 11.97
N ILE A 81 -12.56 -21.85 12.47
CA ILE A 81 -13.29 -20.75 11.82
C ILE A 81 -12.45 -19.48 11.77
N SER A 82 -11.89 -19.06 12.92
CA SER A 82 -11.12 -17.82 13.01
C SER A 82 -9.87 -17.88 12.13
N LEU A 83 -9.13 -18.99 12.20
CA LEU A 83 -7.91 -19.17 11.44
C LEU A 83 -8.19 -19.31 9.93
N SER A 84 -9.33 -19.88 9.55
CA SER A 84 -9.76 -19.95 8.14
C SER A 84 -10.02 -18.55 7.58
N VAL A 85 -10.71 -17.69 8.33
CA VAL A 85 -10.95 -16.30 7.89
C VAL A 85 -9.62 -15.53 7.80
N ILE A 86 -8.75 -15.67 8.79
CA ILE A 86 -7.40 -15.08 8.78
C ILE A 86 -6.62 -15.58 7.55
N ALA A 87 -6.64 -16.88 7.27
CA ALA A 87 -5.95 -17.47 6.13
C ALA A 87 -6.46 -16.93 4.79
N VAL A 88 -7.78 -16.79 4.61
CA VAL A 88 -8.37 -16.22 3.39
C VAL A 88 -7.97 -14.76 3.20
N VAL A 89 -8.02 -13.94 4.27
CA VAL A 89 -7.61 -12.53 4.21
C VAL A 89 -6.14 -12.40 3.86
N ASN A 90 -5.27 -13.23 4.46
CA ASN A 90 -3.84 -13.23 4.16
C ASN A 90 -3.56 -13.78 2.74
N ALA A 91 -4.23 -14.82 2.27
CA ALA A 91 -4.06 -15.33 0.91
C ALA A 91 -4.36 -14.24 -0.14
N LYS A 92 -5.45 -13.49 0.05
CA LYS A 92 -5.73 -12.30 -0.77
C LYS A 92 -4.64 -11.23 -0.60
N GLY A 93 -4.22 -10.96 0.63
CA GLY A 93 -3.17 -10.00 0.94
C GLY A 93 -1.85 -10.31 0.22
N PHE A 94 -1.50 -11.60 0.11
CA PHE A 94 -0.33 -12.09 -0.61
C PHE A 94 -0.43 -11.82 -2.11
N ALA A 95 -1.57 -12.15 -2.72
CA ALA A 95 -1.84 -11.86 -4.13
C ALA A 95 -1.77 -10.35 -4.41
N ASP A 96 -2.29 -9.51 -3.51
CA ASP A 96 -2.16 -8.06 -3.60
C ASP A 96 -0.69 -7.60 -3.52
N TYR A 97 0.14 -8.22 -2.66
CA TYR A 97 1.57 -7.92 -2.56
C TYR A 97 2.32 -8.21 -3.87
N ILE A 98 2.08 -9.38 -4.47
CA ILE A 98 2.67 -9.74 -5.78
C ILE A 98 2.23 -8.75 -6.84
N LYS A 99 0.94 -8.41 -6.88
CA LYS A 99 0.40 -7.41 -7.81
C LYS A 99 1.05 -6.04 -7.62
N HIS A 100 1.23 -5.57 -6.38
CA HIS A 100 1.91 -4.29 -6.10
C HIS A 100 3.36 -4.31 -6.59
N LEU A 101 4.07 -5.42 -6.38
CA LEU A 101 5.43 -5.60 -6.87
C LEU A 101 5.48 -5.58 -8.40
N ALA A 102 4.58 -6.29 -9.06
CA ALA A 102 4.48 -6.30 -10.52
C ALA A 102 4.19 -4.91 -11.08
N TRP A 103 3.24 -4.18 -10.49
CA TRP A 103 2.92 -2.81 -10.93
C TRP A 103 4.06 -1.83 -10.67
N ALA A 104 4.75 -1.93 -9.53
CA ALA A 104 5.88 -1.06 -9.22
C ALA A 104 7.07 -1.26 -10.17
N ASN A 105 7.33 -2.50 -10.60
CA ASN A 105 8.41 -2.81 -11.56
C ASN A 105 8.08 -2.44 -13.01
N ASN A 106 6.80 -2.36 -13.37
CA ASN A 106 6.36 -2.12 -14.74
C ASN A 106 5.88 -0.68 -14.99
N ILE A 107 6.31 0.29 -14.17
CA ILE A 107 6.00 1.69 -14.44
C ILE A 107 6.74 2.17 -15.68
N ASN A 108 5.99 2.67 -16.67
CA ASN A 108 6.57 3.22 -17.90
C ASN A 108 7.04 4.68 -17.70
N TYR A 109 8.30 4.85 -17.29
CA TYR A 109 8.92 6.18 -17.14
C TYR A 109 9.17 6.90 -18.49
N ASN A 110 9.19 6.18 -19.60
CA ASN A 110 9.35 6.78 -20.93
C ASN A 110 8.06 7.45 -21.44
N GLY A 111 6.93 7.18 -20.80
CA GLY A 111 5.63 7.73 -21.16
C GLY A 111 5.46 9.21 -20.82
N SER A 112 4.23 9.71 -21.03
CA SER A 112 3.86 11.05 -20.60
C SER A 112 3.79 11.13 -19.06
N VAL A 113 3.94 12.35 -18.52
CA VAL A 113 3.85 12.60 -17.07
C VAL A 113 2.51 12.12 -16.50
N ILE A 114 1.44 12.36 -17.26
CA ILE A 114 0.08 11.97 -16.92
C ILE A 114 -0.04 10.44 -16.83
N GLU A 115 0.53 9.69 -17.79
CA GLU A 115 0.53 8.22 -17.76
C GLU A 115 1.27 7.67 -16.53
N ILE A 116 2.39 8.28 -16.14
CA ILE A 116 3.15 7.85 -14.97
C ILE A 116 2.37 8.14 -13.70
N GLN A 117 1.81 9.34 -13.55
CA GLN A 117 0.95 9.71 -12.42
C GLN A 117 -0.27 8.79 -12.31
N GLN A 118 -0.91 8.42 -13.42
CA GLN A 118 -2.02 7.46 -13.43
C GLN A 118 -1.60 6.08 -12.92
N GLN A 119 -0.43 5.58 -13.34
CA GLN A 119 0.11 4.29 -12.87
C GLN A 119 0.43 4.34 -11.36
N LEU A 120 1.06 5.41 -10.89
CA LEU A 120 1.34 5.63 -9.47
C LEU A 120 0.07 5.75 -8.64
N ALA A 121 -0.93 6.51 -9.10
CA ALA A 121 -2.23 6.63 -8.44
C ALA A 121 -2.94 5.28 -8.36
N ARG A 122 -2.93 4.50 -9.45
CA ARG A 122 -3.50 3.14 -9.47
C ARG A 122 -2.83 2.24 -8.43
N LEU A 123 -1.50 2.29 -8.33
CA LEU A 123 -0.74 1.56 -7.32
C LEU A 123 -1.10 2.01 -5.91
N GLN A 124 -1.14 3.32 -5.65
CA GLN A 124 -1.51 3.89 -4.35
C GLN A 124 -2.93 3.46 -3.91
N LEU A 125 -3.90 3.55 -4.82
CA LEU A 125 -5.26 3.11 -4.56
C LEU A 125 -5.33 1.61 -4.23
N SER A 126 -4.55 0.77 -4.92
CA SER A 126 -4.51 -0.65 -4.62
C SER A 126 -3.84 -0.95 -3.27
N ILE A 127 -2.84 -0.17 -2.85
CA ILE A 127 -2.23 -0.30 -1.52
C ILE A 127 -3.25 0.05 -0.43
N ILE A 128 -4.02 1.12 -0.62
CA ILE A 128 -5.08 1.52 0.32
C ILE A 128 -6.17 0.44 0.41
N LYS A 129 -6.63 -0.08 -0.73
CA LYS A 129 -7.63 -1.17 -0.78
C LYS A 129 -7.12 -2.45 -0.11
N HIS A 130 -5.84 -2.77 -0.29
CA HIS A 130 -5.19 -3.89 0.39
C HIS A 130 -5.20 -3.69 1.91
N ALA A 131 -4.69 -2.55 2.40
CA ALA A 131 -4.66 -2.24 3.83
C ALA A 131 -6.07 -2.27 4.46
N LYS A 132 -7.07 -1.75 3.74
CA LYS A 132 -8.48 -1.84 4.12
C LYS A 132 -8.95 -3.29 4.33
N GLY A 133 -8.58 -4.20 3.42
CA GLY A 133 -8.91 -5.62 3.54
C GLY A 133 -8.23 -6.29 4.73
N MET A 134 -6.97 -5.93 5.00
CA MET A 134 -6.19 -6.49 6.11
C MET A 134 -6.75 -6.14 7.50
N CYS A 135 -7.59 -5.11 7.62
CA CYS A 135 -8.25 -4.79 8.89
C CYS A 135 -9.36 -5.78 9.26
N LEU A 136 -9.96 -6.47 8.29
CA LEU A 136 -11.12 -7.35 8.52
C LEU A 136 -10.80 -8.58 9.37
N GLN A 137 -9.53 -9.00 9.42
CA GLN A 137 -9.09 -10.14 10.22
C GLN A 137 -8.90 -9.84 11.72
N PHE A 138 -8.85 -8.56 12.13
CA PHE A 138 -8.57 -8.16 13.51
C PHE A 138 -9.45 -8.84 14.58
N PRO A 139 -10.80 -8.88 14.45
CA PRO A 139 -11.64 -9.55 15.45
C PRO A 139 -11.40 -11.07 15.52
N PHE A 140 -10.90 -11.70 14.46
CA PHE A 140 -10.64 -13.14 14.47
C PHE A 140 -9.39 -13.51 15.27
N TYR A 141 -8.46 -12.55 15.47
CA TYR A 141 -7.34 -12.73 16.39
C TYR A 141 -7.77 -12.73 17.87
N THR A 142 -8.98 -12.26 18.20
CA THR A 142 -9.48 -12.34 19.58
C THR A 142 -10.29 -13.60 19.84
N THR A 143 -10.66 -14.35 18.80
CA THR A 143 -11.53 -15.53 18.90
C THR A 143 -10.82 -16.85 18.64
N PHE A 144 -9.63 -16.87 18.04
CA PHE A 144 -8.98 -18.11 17.62
C PHE A 144 -8.61 -19.05 18.78
N TYR A 145 -8.37 -18.53 19.99
CA TYR A 145 -8.00 -19.33 21.16
C TYR A 145 -9.20 -19.81 21.98
N LEU A 146 -10.42 -19.42 21.60
CA LEU A 146 -11.63 -19.86 22.31
C LEU A 146 -11.87 -21.35 22.06
N SER A 147 -12.48 -22.01 23.05
CA SER A 147 -12.92 -23.41 22.97
C SER A 147 -14.32 -23.50 23.53
N ASN A 148 -15.05 -24.61 23.32
CA ASN A 148 -16.46 -24.73 23.73
C ASN A 148 -16.75 -24.43 25.22
N ALA A 149 -15.75 -24.49 26.10
CA ALA A 149 -15.87 -24.18 27.53
C ALA A 149 -15.87 -22.67 27.85
N TRP A 150 -15.72 -21.78 26.85
CA TRP A 150 -15.62 -20.33 27.10
C TRP A 150 -16.94 -19.64 27.46
N PHE A 151 -18.09 -20.33 27.38
CA PHE A 151 -19.44 -19.76 27.53
C PHE A 151 -20.24 -20.56 28.58
N PRO A 152 -21.17 -19.91 29.32
CA PRO A 152 -21.14 -19.61 30.75
C PRO A 152 -21.19 -20.78 31.75
N GLN A 153 -21.15 -22.04 31.32
CA GLN A 153 -21.17 -23.15 32.28
C GLN A 153 -19.81 -23.38 32.95
N ASP A 154 -18.70 -23.07 32.27
CA ASP A 154 -17.35 -23.41 32.73
C ASP A 154 -16.46 -22.20 33.10
N VAL A 155 -16.93 -20.96 32.96
CA VAL A 155 -16.15 -19.74 33.20
C VAL A 155 -16.91 -18.65 33.95
N GLY A 156 -16.18 -17.89 34.77
CA GLY A 156 -16.74 -16.76 35.53
C GLY A 156 -17.20 -15.60 34.65
N VAL A 157 -18.25 -14.89 35.10
CA VAL A 157 -18.87 -13.75 34.39
C VAL A 157 -17.85 -12.66 34.03
N GLY A 158 -16.84 -12.43 34.87
CA GLY A 158 -15.78 -11.44 34.58
C GLY A 158 -14.98 -11.75 33.32
N TYR A 159 -14.68 -13.03 33.05
CA TYR A 159 -13.98 -13.43 31.83
C TYR A 159 -14.85 -13.21 30.59
N ILE A 160 -16.15 -13.50 30.68
CA ILE A 160 -17.11 -13.28 29.58
C ILE A 160 -17.19 -11.79 29.24
N ILE A 161 -17.33 -10.93 30.24
CA ILE A 161 -17.35 -9.47 30.04
C ILE A 161 -16.06 -8.99 29.36
N PHE A 162 -14.90 -9.43 29.86
CA PHE A 162 -13.61 -9.10 29.26
C PHE A 162 -13.54 -9.54 27.79
N GLN A 163 -13.93 -10.78 27.49
CA GLN A 163 -13.87 -11.34 26.14
C GLN A 163 -14.78 -10.61 25.15
N VAL A 164 -15.99 -10.26 25.59
CA VAL A 164 -16.95 -9.49 24.80
C VAL A 164 -16.44 -8.07 24.55
N LEU A 165 -15.89 -7.40 25.58
CA LEU A 165 -15.31 -6.08 25.42
C LEU A 165 -14.09 -6.10 24.49
N LEU A 166 -13.21 -7.09 24.64
CA LEU A 166 -12.01 -7.24 23.80
C LEU A 166 -12.40 -7.47 22.34
N THR A 167 -13.24 -8.47 22.06
CA THR A 167 -13.69 -8.78 20.70
C THR A 167 -14.52 -7.64 20.11
N GLY A 168 -15.39 -7.01 20.90
CA GLY A 168 -16.18 -5.85 20.51
C GLY A 168 -15.30 -4.65 20.15
N SER A 169 -14.24 -4.38 20.92
CA SER A 169 -13.30 -3.30 20.64
C SER A 169 -12.50 -3.53 19.35
N PHE A 170 -12.04 -4.76 19.09
CA PHE A 170 -11.34 -5.11 17.84
C PHE A 170 -12.28 -5.09 16.64
N THR A 171 -13.54 -5.49 16.82
CA THR A 171 -14.58 -5.39 15.78
C THR A 171 -14.87 -3.92 15.44
N TYR A 172 -15.06 -3.08 16.46
CA TYR A 172 -15.25 -1.65 16.27
C TYR A 172 -14.03 -1.01 15.59
N LEU A 173 -12.82 -1.33 16.05
CA LEU A 173 -11.57 -0.82 15.47
C LEU A 173 -11.42 -1.24 14.00
N SER A 174 -11.69 -2.52 13.69
CA SER A 174 -11.68 -3.05 12.31
C SER A 174 -12.65 -2.28 11.42
N TYR A 175 -13.88 -2.08 11.89
CA TYR A 175 -14.90 -1.34 11.16
C TYR A 175 -14.54 0.15 10.96
N TRP A 176 -14.03 0.80 12.01
CA TRP A 176 -13.58 2.18 11.95
C TRP A 176 -12.42 2.33 10.93
N LEU A 177 -11.40 1.47 11.01
CA LEU A 177 -10.30 1.45 10.06
C LEU A 177 -10.80 1.17 8.64
N TYR A 178 -11.71 0.21 8.45
CA TYR A 178 -12.27 -0.11 7.14
C TYR A 178 -12.97 1.09 6.49
N LYS A 179 -13.67 1.90 7.31
CA LYS A 179 -14.30 3.15 6.85
C LYS A 179 -13.31 4.27 6.61
N MET A 180 -12.24 4.36 7.39
CA MET A 180 -11.24 5.43 7.29
C MET A 180 -10.15 5.17 6.23
N HIS A 181 -9.99 3.93 5.74
CA HIS A 181 -9.10 3.64 4.62
C HIS A 181 -9.67 4.14 3.29
N LYS A 182 -9.52 5.44 3.07
CA LYS A 182 -9.90 6.11 1.83
C LYS A 182 -8.80 7.08 1.36
N PRO A 183 -8.72 7.35 0.04
CA PRO A 183 -7.70 8.24 -0.51
C PRO A 183 -7.77 9.66 0.06
N GLU A 184 -8.96 10.15 0.45
CA GLU A 184 -9.12 11.51 0.98
C GLU A 184 -8.41 11.69 2.33
N ASN A 185 -8.15 10.59 3.04
CA ASN A 185 -7.41 10.62 4.30
C ASN A 185 -5.88 10.62 4.11
N LEU A 186 -5.36 10.55 2.87
CA LEU A 186 -3.92 10.64 2.57
C LEU A 186 -3.27 11.93 3.06
N GLY A 187 -4.04 13.02 3.22
CA GLY A 187 -3.53 14.25 3.82
C GLY A 187 -3.24 14.14 5.33
N LYS A 188 -3.82 13.16 6.03
CA LYS A 188 -3.71 13.05 7.49
C LYS A 188 -2.45 12.28 7.90
N LYS A 189 -1.68 12.84 8.84
CA LYS A 189 -0.41 12.25 9.33
C LYS A 189 -0.57 10.82 9.87
N TRP A 190 -1.62 10.56 10.64
CA TRP A 190 -1.87 9.23 11.21
C TRP A 190 -2.09 8.18 10.11
N PHE A 191 -2.85 8.53 9.06
CA PHE A 191 -3.15 7.63 7.96
C PHE A 191 -1.91 7.39 7.10
N ARG A 192 -1.14 8.45 6.81
CA ARG A 192 0.16 8.34 6.13
C ARG A 192 1.12 7.40 6.85
N ASN A 193 1.23 7.51 8.17
CA ASN A 193 2.11 6.63 8.95
C ASN A 193 1.64 5.17 8.89
N MET A 194 0.33 4.94 8.94
CA MET A 194 -0.24 3.59 8.86
C MET A 194 0.01 2.93 7.49
N ILE A 195 -0.14 3.67 6.38
CA ILE A 195 0.13 3.14 5.03
C ILE A 195 1.62 3.15 4.65
N ALA A 196 2.46 3.90 5.37
CA ALA A 196 3.89 3.94 5.10
C ALA A 196 4.51 2.54 5.23
N GLY A 197 4.11 1.78 6.26
CA GLY A 197 4.57 0.40 6.48
C GLY A 197 4.14 -0.59 5.40
N SER A 198 3.04 -0.32 4.69
CA SER A 198 2.59 -1.15 3.56
C SER A 198 3.17 -0.71 2.21
N GLY A 199 4.01 0.34 2.21
CA GLY A 199 4.69 0.88 1.05
C GLY A 199 4.02 2.09 0.38
N GLY A 200 2.87 2.56 0.90
CA GLY A 200 2.18 3.74 0.37
C GLY A 200 2.96 5.05 0.51
N GLY A 201 3.94 5.11 1.43
CA GLY A 201 4.82 6.26 1.58
C GLY A 201 5.76 6.46 0.39
N SER A 202 6.32 5.38 -0.17
CA SER A 202 7.20 5.42 -1.34
C SER A 202 6.47 5.90 -2.60
N VAL A 203 5.24 5.45 -2.79
CA VAL A 203 4.40 5.83 -3.94
C VAL A 203 3.97 7.29 -3.82
N LEU A 204 3.53 7.73 -2.65
CA LEU A 204 3.19 9.14 -2.41
C LEU A 204 4.40 10.05 -2.67
N LYS A 205 5.59 9.65 -2.22
CA LYS A 205 6.82 10.41 -2.50
C LYS A 205 7.13 10.48 -3.99
N ALA A 206 6.92 9.40 -4.74
CA ALA A 206 7.08 9.40 -6.18
C ALA A 206 6.07 10.34 -6.88
N MET A 207 4.80 10.33 -6.44
CA MET A 207 3.77 11.24 -6.96
C MET A 207 4.15 12.72 -6.71
N ASN A 208 4.59 13.04 -5.50
CA ASN A 208 5.01 14.41 -5.15
C ASN A 208 6.14 14.95 -6.05
N PHE A 209 7.08 14.10 -6.49
CA PHE A 209 8.12 14.53 -7.43
C PHE A 209 7.55 14.99 -8.78
N TYR A 210 6.51 14.31 -9.28
CA TYR A 210 5.84 14.74 -10.51
C TYR A 210 5.00 16.00 -10.31
N GLU A 211 4.35 16.16 -9.15
CA GLU A 211 3.64 17.40 -8.79
C GLU A 211 4.59 18.60 -8.72
N GLU A 212 5.78 18.43 -8.12
CA GLU A 212 6.84 19.46 -8.08
C GLU A 212 7.28 19.88 -9.49
N MET A 213 7.43 18.92 -10.40
CA MET A 213 7.79 19.20 -11.79
C MET A 213 6.69 19.96 -12.55
N GLU A 214 5.42 19.61 -12.33
CA GLU A 214 4.29 20.32 -12.94
C GLU A 214 4.14 21.74 -12.40
N ALA A 215 4.45 21.96 -11.12
CA ALA A 215 4.52 23.30 -10.54
C ALA A 215 5.62 24.14 -11.21
N PHE A 216 6.83 23.58 -11.37
CA PHE A 216 7.94 24.26 -12.04
C PHE A 216 7.66 24.62 -13.51
N LYS A 217 6.79 23.86 -14.20
CA LYS A 217 6.39 24.19 -15.59
C LYS A 217 5.36 25.32 -15.69
N LYS A 218 4.69 25.68 -14.60
CA LYS A 218 3.67 26.73 -14.56
C LYS A 218 4.23 28.10 -14.16
N GLU A 219 5.42 28.11 -13.56
CA GLU A 219 6.22 29.32 -13.28
C GLU A 219 7.03 29.73 -14.52
#